data_AF-A0A1G2EF91-F1
#
_entry.id   AF-A0A1G2EF91-F1
#
_cell.length_a   1.000
_cell.length_b   1.000
_cell.length_c   1.000
_cell.angle_alpha   90.00
_cell.angle_beta   90.00
_cell.angle_gamma   90.00
#
_symmetry.space_group_name_H-M   'P 1'
#
loop_
_entity.id
_entity.type
_entity.pdbx_description
1 polymer ?
#
loop_
_entity_poly.entity_id
_entity_poly.type
_entity_poly.pdbx_seq_one_letter_code
_entity_poly.pdbx_strand_id
1 'polypeptide(L)'
;MKNIFKDAEGNIHFGLNAPAGFSGAEREDVDKALVNPGNRKLWRCNVCNDLQISTDPLEECPTCLTKNAYVEIDLDEFKKLINIL
;
A
#
# COMPACT_ATOMS: atom_id res chain seq x y z
N MET A 1 7.11 -6.17 -11.95
CA MET A 1 7.57 -5.19 -10.96
C MET A 1 6.35 -4.45 -10.45
N LYS A 2 6.15 -4.34 -9.13
CA LYS A 2 5.00 -3.58 -8.59
C LYS A 2 5.28 -2.09 -8.75
N ASN A 3 4.23 -1.33 -9.02
CA ASN A 3 4.25 0.12 -9.12
C ASN A 3 3.80 0.75 -7.81
N ILE A 4 4.11 2.03 -7.64
CA ILE A 4 3.65 2.85 -6.52
C ILE A 4 2.53 3.75 -7.04
N PHE A 5 1.44 3.82 -6.28
CA PHE A 5 0.31 4.69 -6.58
C PHE A 5 -0.11 5.50 -5.35
N LYS A 6 -0.68 6.68 -5.59
CA LYS A 6 -1.26 7.53 -4.56
C LYS A 6 -2.60 8.12 -4.96
N ASP A 7 -3.46 8.37 -3.98
CA ASP A 7 -4.68 9.15 -4.15
C ASP A 7 -4.49 10.61 -3.70
N ALA A 8 -5.57 11.40 -3.74
CA ALA A 8 -5.57 12.81 -3.35
C ALA A 8 -5.40 13.03 -1.83
N GLU A 9 -5.65 12.00 -1.01
CA GLU A 9 -5.51 12.03 0.45
C GLU A 9 -4.10 11.62 0.89
N GLY A 10 -3.27 11.17 -0.06
CA GLY A 10 -1.91 10.71 0.17
C GLY A 10 -1.84 9.27 0.68
N ASN A 11 -2.91 8.49 0.55
CA ASN A 11 -2.84 7.04 0.76
C ASN A 11 -1.94 6.43 -0.32
N ILE A 12 -1.19 5.40 0.04
CA ILE A 12 -0.22 4.76 -0.85
C ILE A 12 -0.66 3.34 -1.15
N HIS A 13 -0.51 2.90 -2.39
CA HIS A 13 -0.69 1.51 -2.80
C HIS A 13 0.54 1.00 -3.57
N PHE A 14 0.97 -0.22 -3.26
CA PHE A 14 2.01 -0.96 -4.00
C PHE A 14 1.40 -2.22 -4.61
N GLY A 15 1.30 -2.25 -5.94
CA GLY A 15 0.67 -3.34 -6.65
C GLY A 15 0.91 -3.32 -8.15
N LEU A 16 0.29 -4.25 -8.87
CA LEU A 16 0.36 -4.29 -10.33
C LEU A 16 -0.60 -3.28 -10.98
N ASN A 17 -1.74 -3.02 -10.33
CA ASN A 17 -2.83 -2.20 -10.85
C ASN A 17 -3.12 -1.02 -9.92
N ALA A 18 -3.47 0.13 -10.50
CA ALA A 18 -3.96 1.28 -9.74
C ALA A 18 -5.40 1.02 -9.27
N PRO A 19 -5.71 1.18 -7.97
CA PRO A 19 -7.09 1.26 -7.49
C PRO A 19 -7.82 2.49 -8.08
N ALA A 20 -9.15 2.48 -8.02
CA ALA A 20 -9.93 3.64 -8.42
C ALA A 20 -9.55 4.89 -7.61
N GLY A 21 -9.30 6.01 -8.28
CA GLY A 21 -8.88 7.27 -7.63
C GLY A 21 -7.38 7.37 -7.36
N PHE A 22 -6.60 6.33 -7.64
CA PHE A 22 -5.14 6.35 -7.51
C PHE A 22 -4.47 6.67 -8.84
N SER A 23 -3.31 7.33 -8.75
CA SER A 23 -2.43 7.67 -9.88
C SER A 23 -0.98 7.34 -9.55
N GLY A 24 -0.08 7.39 -10.54
CA GLY A 24 1.33 7.08 -10.33
C GLY A 24 1.97 7.94 -9.24
N ALA A 25 2.85 7.33 -8.44
CA ALA A 25 3.53 7.97 -7.32
C ALA A 25 5.02 7.60 -7.30
N GLU A 26 5.80 8.41 -6.59
CA GLU A 26 7.24 8.25 -6.47
C GLU A 26 7.64 7.76 -5.07
N ARG A 27 8.89 7.29 -4.92
CA ARG A 27 9.39 6.84 -3.62
C ARG A 27 9.31 7.94 -2.54
N GLU A 28 9.48 9.20 -2.92
CA GLU A 28 9.35 10.33 -1.99
C GLU A 28 7.94 10.45 -1.39
N ASP A 29 6.89 10.07 -2.13
CA ASP A 29 5.52 10.06 -1.61
C ASP A 29 5.36 9.00 -0.51
N VAL A 30 6.01 7.85 -0.68
CA VAL A 30 6.06 6.79 0.35
C VAL A 30 6.76 7.30 1.60
N ASP A 31 7.93 7.90 1.44
CA ASP A 31 8.73 8.38 2.57
C ASP A 31 7.95 9.44 3.38
N LYS A 32 7.23 10.34 2.70
CA LYS A 32 6.31 11.30 3.35
C LYS A 32 5.19 10.60 4.12
N ALA A 33 4.56 9.59 3.53
CA ALA A 33 3.49 8.82 4.17
C ALA A 33 4.00 8.03 5.40
N LEU A 34 5.24 7.56 5.38
CA LEU A 34 5.86 6.85 6.51
C LEU A 34 6.35 7.78 7.64
N VAL A 35 6.83 8.98 7.31
CA VAL A 35 7.27 9.97 8.31
C VAL A 35 6.08 10.60 9.04
N ASN A 36 4.96 10.82 8.34
CA ASN A 36 3.75 11.39 8.92
C ASN A 36 2.51 10.55 8.58
N PRO A 37 2.36 9.35 9.18
CA PRO A 37 1.26 8.45 8.86
C PRO A 37 -0.10 8.97 9.35
N GLY A 38 -0.14 9.90 10.32
CA GLY A 38 -1.40 10.29 10.95
C GLY A 38 -2.06 9.08 11.63
N ASN A 39 -3.31 8.79 11.28
CA ASN A 39 -4.05 7.59 11.72
C ASN A 39 -3.92 6.40 10.74
N ARG A 40 -3.12 6.54 9.67
CA ARG A 40 -2.94 5.48 8.67
C ARG A 40 -2.10 4.34 9.23
N LYS A 41 -2.39 3.15 8.74
CA LYS A 41 -1.75 1.88 9.07
C LYS A 41 -1.07 1.31 7.84
N LEU A 42 -0.24 0.29 8.07
CA LEU A 42 0.48 -0.42 7.04
C LEU A 42 -0.23 -1.75 6.81
N TRP A 43 -0.67 -1.99 5.58
CA TRP A 43 -1.44 -3.16 5.24
C TRP A 43 -0.68 -4.02 4.25
N ARG A 44 -0.77 -5.34 4.42
CA ARG A 44 -0.26 -6.33 3.46
C ARG A 44 -1.33 -7.33 3.09
N CYS A 45 -1.53 -7.56 1.80
CA CYS A 45 -2.34 -8.67 1.32
C CYS A 45 -1.62 -9.99 1.66
N ASN A 46 -2.26 -10.86 2.43
CA ASN A 46 -1.71 -12.15 2.84
C ASN A 46 -1.65 -13.20 1.72
N VAL A 47 -2.16 -12.89 0.52
CA VAL A 47 -2.10 -13.74 -0.69
C VAL A 47 -0.94 -13.35 -1.60
N CYS A 48 -0.86 -12.06 -2.00
CA CYS A 48 0.10 -11.60 -3.03
C CYS A 48 1.12 -10.57 -2.54
N ASN A 49 1.11 -10.24 -1.23
CA ASN A 49 1.99 -9.25 -0.61
C ASN A 49 1.87 -7.84 -1.20
N ASP A 50 0.71 -7.47 -1.75
CA ASP A 50 0.41 -6.07 -2.06
C ASP A 50 0.40 -5.24 -0.79
N LEU A 51 0.90 -4.01 -0.87
CA LEU A 51 1.04 -3.14 0.30
C LEU A 51 0.16 -1.90 0.16
N GLN A 52 -0.32 -1.39 1.30
CA GLN A 52 -1.04 -0.12 1.37
C GLN A 52 -0.63 0.68 2.60
N ILE A 53 -0.68 2.01 2.49
CA ILE A 53 -0.63 2.94 3.62
C ILE A 53 -1.94 3.72 3.62
N SER A 54 -2.85 3.39 4.53
CA SER A 54 -4.21 3.96 4.59
C SER A 54 -4.85 3.75 5.96
N THR A 55 -5.91 4.50 6.28
CA THR A 55 -6.66 4.33 7.54
C THR A 55 -7.30 2.94 7.62
N ASP A 56 -7.96 2.54 6.54
CA ASP A 56 -8.59 1.24 6.35
C ASP A 56 -8.04 0.59 5.08
N PRO A 57 -7.92 -0.76 5.03
CA PRO A 57 -7.47 -1.42 3.82
C PRO A 57 -8.59 -1.45 2.78
N LEU A 58 -8.21 -1.62 1.51
CA LEU A 58 -9.19 -1.95 0.47
C LEU A 58 -9.89 -3.29 0.78
N GLU A 59 -11.21 -3.35 0.58
CA GLU A 59 -12.00 -4.58 0.75
C GLU A 59 -11.50 -5.68 -0.17
N GLU A 60 -11.12 -5.35 -1.41
CA GLU A 60 -10.60 -6.27 -2.42
C GLU A 60 -9.20 -5.85 -2.87
N CYS A 61 -8.28 -6.82 -2.94
CA CYS A 61 -6.93 -6.56 -3.43
C CYS A 61 -6.94 -6.30 -4.95
N PRO A 62 -6.47 -5.14 -5.45
CA PRO A 62 -6.50 -4.79 -6.87
C PRO A 62 -5.55 -5.64 -7.73
N THR A 63 -4.61 -6.35 -7.11
CA THR A 63 -3.68 -7.25 -7.81
C THR A 63 -4.20 -8.68 -7.91
N CYS A 64 -4.69 -9.28 -6.81
CA CYS A 64 -5.10 -10.69 -6.80
C CYS A 64 -6.61 -10.93 -6.64
N LEU A 65 -7.40 -9.86 -6.49
CA LEU A 65 -8.86 -9.88 -6.39
C LEU A 65 -9.41 -10.68 -5.19
N THR A 66 -8.56 -11.03 -4.21
CA THR A 66 -9.03 -11.66 -2.98
C THR A 66 -9.60 -10.60 -2.04
N LYS A 67 -10.80 -10.87 -1.52
CA LYS A 67 -11.50 -10.01 -0.56
C LYS A 67 -11.01 -10.23 0.87
N ASN A 68 -11.01 -9.17 1.67
CA ASN A 68 -10.66 -9.17 3.10
C ASN A 68 -9.29 -9.83 3.38
N ALA A 69 -8.34 -9.68 2.45
CA ALA A 69 -7.04 -10.33 2.51
C ALA A 69 -5.94 -9.47 3.15
N TYR A 70 -6.22 -8.21 3.44
CA TYR A 70 -5.25 -7.30 4.04
C TYR A 70 -5.17 -7.50 5.54
N VAL A 71 -3.94 -7.65 6.03
CA VAL A 71 -3.60 -7.68 7.45
C VAL A 71 -2.73 -6.48 7.77
N GLU A 72 -2.92 -5.90 8.96
CA GLU A 72 -2.05 -4.86 9.48
C GLU A 72 -0.66 -5.46 9.79
N ILE A 73 0.40 -4.77 9.38
CA ILE A 73 1.79 -5.16 9.60
C ILE A 73 2.57 -4.02 10.22
N ASP A 74 3.74 -4.31 10.80
CA ASP A 74 4.61 -3.28 11.37
C ASP A 74 5.50 -2.61 10.30
N LEU A 75 6.17 -1.54 10.73
CA LEU A 75 7.06 -0.75 9.86
C LEU A 75 8.27 -1.55 9.38
N ASP A 76 8.76 -2.51 10.16
CA ASP A 76 9.95 -3.29 9.82
C ASP A 76 9.63 -4.33 8.75
N GLU A 77 8.50 -5.02 8.85
CA GLU A 77 7.97 -5.90 7.81
C GLU A 77 7.71 -5.12 6.52
N PHE A 78 7.06 -3.96 6.63
CA PHE A 78 6.74 -3.13 5.46
C PHE A 78 8.01 -2.67 4.73
N LYS A 79 9.01 -2.17 5.48
CA LYS A 79 10.31 -1.75 4.92
C LYS A 79 11.06 -2.89 4.25
N LYS A 80 10.97 -4.12 4.76
CA LYS A 80 11.57 -5.29 4.11
C LYS A 80 10.91 -5.56 2.75
N LEU A 81 9.59 -5.45 2.66
CA LEU A 81 8.84 -5.78 1.44
C LEU A 81 8.99 -4.73 0.33
N ILE A 82 9.09 -3.44 0.67
CA ILE A 82 9.37 -2.38 -0.33
C ILE A 82 10.82 -2.39 -0.87
N ASN A 83 11.68 -3.25 -0.32
CA ASN A 83 13.06 -3.49 -0.75
C ASN A 83 13.24 -4.89 -1.39
N ILE A 84 12.15 -5.57 -1.79
CA ILE A 84 12.13 -6.84 -2.55
C ILE A 84 11.47 -6.63 -3.95
N LEU A 85 11.65 -5.45 -4.56
CA LEU A 85 11.16 -5.16 -5.93
C LEU A 85 12.31 -4.95 -6.91
#